data_AF-A0A5E6Y893-F1
#
_entry.id   AF-A0A5E6Y893-F1
#
_cell.length_a   1.000
_cell.length_b   1.000
_cell.length_c   1.000
_cell.angle_alpha   90.00
_cell.angle_beta   90.00
_cell.angle_gamma   90.00
#
_symmetry.space_group_name_H-M   'P 1'
#
loop_
_entity.id
_entity.type
_entity.pdbx_description
1 polymer ?
#
loop_
_entity_poly.entity_id
_entity_poly.type
_entity_poly.pdbx_seq_one_letter_code
_entity_poly.pdbx_strand_id
1 'polypeptide(L)'
;MGALVGTFYGAFAENHIYLTVNSSDDYAGPVNATANVNGQTGTINGTQNIGANSTTIMLSGKVGENTESWTLTTSDFNTLNGTRNFAGASGVSYYQQVGLGRIG
;
A
#
# COMPACT_ATOMS: atom_id res chain seq x y z
N MET A 1 18.54 -8.52 -1.26
CA MET A 1 17.08 -8.53 -1.05
C MET A 1 16.78 -7.41 -0.07
N GLY A 2 15.93 -6.46 -0.43
CA GLY A 2 15.61 -5.30 0.41
C GLY A 2 14.38 -5.59 1.26
N ALA A 3 14.31 -5.01 2.47
CA ALA A 3 13.14 -5.15 3.33
C ALA A 3 12.06 -4.15 2.93
N LEU A 4 10.83 -4.62 2.71
CA LEU A 4 9.66 -3.79 2.45
C LEU A 4 9.24 -2.99 3.69
N VAL A 5 9.67 -3.39 4.90
CA VAL A 5 9.37 -2.72 6.18
C VAL A 5 9.83 -1.26 6.17
N GLY A 6 8.91 -0.32 6.27
CA GLY A 6 9.19 1.11 6.25
C GLY A 6 7.96 1.95 5.96
N THR A 7 8.11 3.26 6.01
CA THR A 7 7.04 4.20 5.65
C THR A 7 7.25 4.70 4.23
N PHE A 8 6.18 4.70 3.46
CA PHE A 8 6.12 5.20 2.09
C PHE A 8 5.08 6.30 2.00
N TYR A 9 5.36 7.33 1.21
CA TYR A 9 4.54 8.51 1.06
C TYR A 9 4.34 8.86 -0.41
N GLY A 10 3.13 9.29 -0.74
CA GLY A 10 2.82 9.93 -2.02
C GLY A 10 1.65 10.89 -1.89
N ALA A 11 1.61 11.87 -2.77
CA ALA A 11 0.52 12.83 -2.89
C ALA A 11 -0.20 12.65 -4.23
N PHE A 12 -1.52 12.51 -4.20
CA PHE A 12 -2.35 12.33 -5.39
C PHE A 12 -3.52 13.30 -5.36
N ALA A 13 -3.53 14.25 -6.30
CA ALA A 13 -4.39 15.43 -6.22
C ALA A 13 -4.21 16.11 -4.85
N GLU A 14 -5.29 16.29 -4.09
CA GLU A 14 -5.25 16.88 -2.75
C GLU A 14 -5.02 15.84 -1.64
N ASN A 15 -4.86 14.56 -2.00
CA ASN A 15 -4.80 13.48 -1.03
C ASN A 15 -3.35 13.13 -0.66
N HIS A 16 -3.04 13.15 0.64
CA HIS A 16 -1.79 12.64 1.20
C HIS A 16 -1.96 11.20 1.66
N ILE A 17 -1.13 10.31 1.12
CA ILE A 17 -1.17 8.88 1.38
C ILE A 17 0.13 8.46 2.03
N TYR A 18 0.02 7.91 3.23
CA TYR A 18 1.12 7.23 3.92
C TYR A 18 0.80 5.75 4.02
N LEU A 19 1.75 4.90 3.67
CA LEU A 19 1.71 3.46 3.87
C LEU A 19 2.89 3.07 4.75
N THR A 20 2.64 2.62 5.97
CA THR A 20 3.67 2.11 6.88
C THR A 20 3.58 0.60 6.90
N VAL A 21 4.56 -0.07 6.29
CA VAL A 21 4.71 -1.52 6.34
C VAL A 21 5.41 -1.88 7.64
N ASN A 22 4.68 -2.52 8.55
CA ASN A 22 5.14 -2.90 9.88
C ASN A 22 5.92 -4.21 9.86
N SER A 23 5.51 -5.14 8.99
CA SER A 23 6.21 -6.41 8.77
C SER A 23 5.99 -6.93 7.36
N SER A 24 7.00 -7.60 6.83
CA SER A 24 7.01 -8.30 5.54
C SER A 24 8.01 -9.46 5.60
N ASP A 25 7.71 -10.57 4.95
CA ASP A 25 8.69 -11.66 4.74
C ASP A 25 9.85 -11.20 3.80
N ASP A 26 10.98 -11.90 3.78
CA ASP A 26 12.04 -11.63 2.81
C ASP A 26 11.86 -12.44 1.51
N TYR A 27 11.04 -13.50 1.49
CA TYR A 27 11.01 -14.49 0.40
C TYR A 27 9.65 -14.63 -0.32
N ALA A 28 8.70 -13.75 -0.04
CA ALA A 28 7.25 -13.83 -0.29
C ALA A 28 6.46 -14.34 0.92
N GLY A 29 5.29 -13.75 1.17
CA GLY A 29 4.54 -14.05 2.39
C GLY A 29 3.67 -12.90 2.86
N PRO A 30 3.22 -12.94 4.12
CA PRO A 30 2.31 -11.94 4.67
C PRO A 30 2.97 -10.56 4.76
N VAL A 31 2.15 -9.53 4.58
CA VAL A 31 2.51 -8.13 4.78
C VAL A 31 1.47 -7.51 5.73
N ASN A 32 1.94 -6.87 6.79
CA ASN A 32 1.11 -6.07 7.69
C ASN A 32 1.47 -4.60 7.54
N ALA A 33 0.47 -3.77 7.28
CA ALA A 33 0.68 -2.35 7.11
C ALA A 33 -0.43 -1.51 7.76
N THR A 34 -0.10 -0.25 8.02
CA THR A 34 -1.05 0.79 8.39
C THR A 34 -1.05 1.85 7.31
N ALA A 35 -2.23 2.19 6.81
CA ALA A 35 -2.40 3.27 5.86
C ALA A 35 -3.01 4.50 6.54
N ASN A 36 -2.56 5.68 6.14
CA ASN A 36 -3.18 6.96 6.46
C ASN A 36 -3.48 7.67 5.14
N VAL A 37 -4.76 7.92 4.88
CA VAL A 37 -5.24 8.66 3.72
C VAL A 37 -5.98 9.89 4.24
N ASN A 38 -5.41 11.08 4.05
CA ASN A 38 -5.97 12.35 4.51
C ASN A 38 -6.36 12.39 6.00
N GLY A 39 -5.54 11.79 6.85
CA GLY A 39 -5.79 11.72 8.29
C GLY A 39 -6.69 10.57 8.72
N GLN A 40 -7.34 9.87 7.79
CA GLN A 40 -8.04 8.62 8.10
C GLN A 40 -7.03 7.48 8.15
N THR A 41 -6.98 6.78 9.27
CA THR A 41 -6.05 5.66 9.47
C THR A 41 -6.76 4.32 9.42
N GLY A 42 -6.03 3.27 9.07
CA GLY A 42 -6.48 1.92 9.32
C GLY A 42 -5.48 0.85 8.91
N THR A 43 -5.75 -0.37 9.33
CA THR A 43 -4.88 -1.51 9.07
C THR A 43 -5.22 -2.12 7.72
N ILE A 44 -4.21 -2.29 6.88
CA ILE A 44 -4.32 -3.00 5.61
C ILE A 44 -3.29 -4.12 5.58
N ASN A 45 -3.74 -5.34 5.30
CA ASN A 45 -2.91 -6.53 5.33
C ASN A 45 -3.03 -7.28 4.01
N GLY A 46 -2.06 -8.13 3.73
CA GLY A 46 -2.16 -9.05 2.61
C GLY A 46 -0.86 -9.79 2.41
N THR A 47 -0.40 -9.84 1.17
CA THR A 47 0.75 -10.65 0.78
C THR A 47 1.65 -9.91 -0.19
N GLN A 48 2.90 -10.34 -0.25
CA GLN A 48 3.80 -9.99 -1.34
C GLN A 48 4.27 -11.26 -2.05
N ASN A 49 4.55 -11.11 -3.33
CA ASN A 49 5.10 -12.14 -4.19
C ASN A 49 6.35 -11.59 -4.88
N ILE A 50 7.48 -12.27 -4.71
CA ILE A 50 8.79 -11.82 -5.21
C ILE A 50 9.07 -12.54 -6.53
N GLY A 51 9.03 -11.80 -7.63
CA GLY A 51 9.47 -12.26 -8.95
C GLY A 51 10.94 -11.96 -9.21
N ALA A 52 11.43 -12.38 -10.38
CA ALA A 52 12.84 -12.23 -10.74
C ALA A 52 13.31 -10.76 -10.79
N ASN A 53 12.44 -9.84 -11.21
CA ASN A 53 12.79 -8.43 -11.45
C ASN A 53 11.94 -7.44 -10.64
N SER A 54 10.91 -7.92 -9.94
CA SER A 54 9.95 -7.08 -9.22
C SER A 54 9.21 -7.87 -8.16
N THR A 55 8.84 -7.19 -7.08
CA THR A 55 7.94 -7.68 -6.05
C THR A 55 6.57 -7.05 -6.24
N THR A 56 5.52 -7.87 -6.24
CA THR A 56 4.12 -7.43 -6.25
C THR A 56 3.56 -7.56 -4.84
N ILE A 57 2.85 -6.54 -4.38
CA ILE A 57 2.28 -6.45 -3.03
C ILE A 57 0.78 -6.21 -3.18
N MET A 58 -0.02 -7.08 -2.56
CA MET A 58 -1.47 -7.00 -2.56
C MET A 58 -1.93 -6.77 -1.13
N LEU A 59 -2.57 -5.63 -0.85
CA LEU A 59 -3.05 -5.25 0.47
C LEU A 59 -4.55 -4.99 0.42
N SER A 60 -5.25 -5.33 1.49
CA SER A 60 -6.66 -4.98 1.65
C SER A 60 -7.00 -4.75 3.12
N GLY A 61 -8.03 -3.96 3.36
CA GLY A 61 -8.45 -3.66 4.73
C GLY A 61 -9.43 -2.50 4.77
N LYS A 62 -9.43 -1.80 5.91
CA LYS A 62 -10.23 -0.59 6.07
C LYS A 62 -9.33 0.58 6.43
N VAL A 63 -9.61 1.74 5.85
CA VAL A 63 -9.00 3.03 6.20
C VAL A 63 -10.13 4.01 6.46
N GLY A 64 -10.28 4.43 7.72
CA GLY A 64 -11.53 5.06 8.16
C GLY A 64 -12.73 4.14 7.91
N GLU A 65 -13.73 4.65 7.20
CA GLU A 65 -14.93 3.88 6.81
C GLU A 65 -14.80 3.21 5.43
N ASN A 66 -13.72 3.49 4.70
CA ASN A 66 -13.54 2.95 3.35
C ASN A 66 -12.99 1.53 3.41
N THR A 67 -13.54 0.66 2.57
CA THR A 67 -12.93 -0.64 2.26
C THR A 67 -11.91 -0.43 1.15
N GLU A 68 -10.70 -0.93 1.35
CA GLU A 68 -9.52 -0.64 0.54
C GLU A 68 -8.94 -1.91 -0.08
N SER A 69 -8.46 -1.82 -1.32
CA SER A 69 -7.70 -2.86 -2.01
C SER A 69 -6.60 -2.24 -2.86
N TRP A 70 -5.36 -2.62 -2.62
CA TRP A 70 -4.16 -2.00 -3.17
C TRP A 70 -3.33 -3.08 -3.86
N THR A 71 -2.89 -2.81 -5.08
CA THR A 71 -1.95 -3.66 -5.81
C THR A 71 -0.76 -2.79 -6.19
N LEU A 72 0.36 -3.01 -5.53
CA LEU A 72 1.60 -2.25 -5.70
C LEU A 72 2.70 -3.14 -6.26
N THR A 73 3.68 -2.51 -6.89
CA THR A 73 4.88 -3.17 -7.40
C THR A 73 6.12 -2.35 -7.03
N THR A 74 7.22 -3.04 -6.78
CA THR A 74 8.53 -2.43 -6.53
C THR A 74 9.64 -3.29 -7.12
N SER A 75 10.69 -2.66 -7.64
CA SER A 75 11.93 -3.35 -8.06
C SER A 75 13.13 -2.97 -7.18
N ASP A 76 13.01 -1.92 -6.38
CA ASP A 76 14.09 -1.31 -5.60
C ASP A 76 13.82 -1.28 -4.09
N PHE A 77 12.61 -1.68 -3.65
CA PHE A 77 12.12 -1.60 -2.27
C PHE A 77 12.10 -0.18 -1.67
N ASN A 78 12.22 0.84 -2.52
CA ASN A 78 12.20 2.26 -2.16
C ASN A 78 11.02 2.99 -2.81
N THR A 79 10.52 2.48 -3.93
CA THR A 79 9.37 3.04 -4.64
C THR A 79 8.30 1.97 -4.82
N LEU A 80 7.06 2.32 -4.51
CA LEU A 80 5.88 1.46 -4.67
C LEU A 80 4.95 2.11 -5.68
N ASN A 81 4.71 1.45 -6.81
CA ASN A 81 3.83 1.96 -7.86
C ASN A 81 2.72 0.97 -8.15
N GLY A 82 1.50 1.45 -8.36
CA GLY A 82 0.38 0.60 -8.72
C GLY A 82 -0.95 1.28 -8.54
N THR A 83 -1.90 0.55 -7.97
CA THR A 83 -3.31 0.93 -7.94
C THR A 83 -3.87 0.82 -6.53
N ARG A 84 -4.78 1.73 -6.22
CA ARG A 84 -5.60 1.75 -5.02
C ARG A 84 -7.06 1.83 -5.44
N ASN A 85 -7.85 0.88 -4.96
CA ASN A 85 -9.29 0.83 -5.08
C ASN A 85 -9.91 1.02 -3.70
N PHE A 86 -10.93 1.88 -3.62
CA PHE A 86 -11.62 2.09 -2.35
C PHE A 86 -13.11 2.34 -2.55
N ALA A 87 -13.91 1.85 -1.61
CA ALA A 87 -15.34 2.07 -1.58
C ALA A 87 -15.78 2.55 -0.20
N GLY A 88 -16.48 3.68 -0.17
CA GLY A 88 -17.08 4.23 1.04
C GLY A 88 -18.43 3.59 1.37
N ALA A 89 -19.11 4.09 2.40
CA ALA A 89 -20.39 3.56 2.87
C ALA A 89 -21.52 3.59 1.81
N SER A 90 -21.42 4.46 0.81
CA SER A 90 -22.36 4.51 -0.32
C SER A 90 -22.20 3.36 -1.32
N GLY A 91 -21.15 2.53 -1.18
CA GLY A 91 -20.84 1.41 -2.09
C GLY A 91 -20.21 1.82 -3.42
N VAL A 92 -20.05 3.12 -3.69
CA VAL A 92 -19.37 3.61 -4.89
C VAL A 92 -17.88 3.31 -4.78
N SER A 93 -17.34 2.63 -5.80
CA SER A 93 -15.92 2.28 -5.88
C SER A 93 -15.15 3.30 -6.70
N TYR A 94 -13.99 3.70 -6.22
CA TYR A 94 -13.06 4.61 -6.86
C TYR A 94 -11.75 3.89 -7.16
N TYR A 95 -11.14 4.23 -8.28
CA TYR A 95 -9.85 3.72 -8.72
C TYR A 95 -8.84 4.87 -8.81
N GLN A 96 -7.64 4.64 -8.29
CA GLN A 96 -6.55 5.61 -8.30
C GLN A 96 -5.22 4.93 -8.61
N GLN A 97 -4.45 5.51 -9.53
CA GLN A 97 -3.03 5.17 -9.66
C GLN A 97 -2.25 5.82 -8.53
N VAL A 98 -1.38 5.05 -7.89
CA VAL A 98 -0.56 5.51 -6.76
C VAL A 98 0.92 5.18 -6.99
N GLY A 99 1.76 6.04 -6.44
CA GLY A 99 3.20 6.04 -6.51
C GLY A 99 3.71 6.59 -5.18
N LEU A 100 4.33 5.74 -4.37
CA LEU A 100 4.75 6.05 -3.00
C LEU A 100 6.26 5.89 -2.91
N GLY A 101 6.95 6.93 -2.49
CA GLY A 101 8.39 6.91 -2.20
C GLY A 101 8.64 6.65 -0.73
N ARG A 102 9.62 5.82 -0.41
CA ARG A 102 10.05 5.55 0.96
C ARG A 102 10.52 6.84 1.62
N ILE A 103 10.07 7.07 2.85
CA ILE A 103 10.48 8.18 3.69
C ILE A 103 11.10 7.60 4.97
N GLY A 104 12.36 7.96 5.22
CA GLY A 104 13.19 7.37 6.28
C GLY A 104 14.36 6.60 5.72
#